data_AF-A0A2V7UWM3-F1
#
_entry.id   AF-A0A2V7UWM3-F1
#
_cell.length_a   1.000
_cell.length_b   1.000
_cell.length_c   1.000
_cell.angle_alpha   90.00
_cell.angle_beta   90.00
_cell.angle_gamma   90.00
#
_symmetry.space_group_name_H-M   'P 1'
#
loop_
_entity.id
_entity.type
_entity.pdbx_description
1 polymer ?
#
loop_
_entity_poly.entity_id
_entity_poly.type
_entity_poly.pdbx_seq_one_letter_code
_entity_poly.pdbx_strand_id
1 'polypeptide(L)'
;MAKQYPQSDGAPGAYYYLGLLTLNRAGAPADLDDALAQFTRVQNLYPKSEWVPKALQASGLVHRKAGRFAEAVDLSRRVSLEYPSSEAAPAAQFQIGHALAVM
;
A
#
# COMPACT_ATOMS: atom_id res chain seq x y z
N MET A 1 -12.46 -32.89 -16.15
CA MET A 1 -11.87 -32.34 -14.91
C MET A 1 -12.03 -30.84 -14.94
N ALA A 2 -12.76 -30.30 -13.95
CA ALA A 2 -13.06 -28.89 -13.84
C ALA A 2 -11.78 -28.06 -13.81
N LYS A 3 -11.71 -26.98 -14.61
CA LYS A 3 -10.69 -25.95 -14.53
C LYS A 3 -10.81 -25.31 -13.14
N GLN A 4 -10.03 -25.80 -12.18
CA GLN A 4 -9.80 -25.10 -10.92
C GLN A 4 -9.04 -23.83 -11.28
N TYR A 5 -9.77 -22.72 -11.42
CA TYR A 5 -9.15 -21.40 -11.42
C TYR A 5 -8.43 -21.27 -10.08
N PRO A 6 -7.09 -21.13 -10.07
CA PRO A 6 -6.36 -21.03 -8.82
C PRO A 6 -6.83 -19.77 -8.12
N GLN A 7 -7.55 -19.95 -7.03
CA GLN A 7 -7.98 -18.89 -6.13
C GLN A 7 -6.78 -18.31 -5.34
N SER A 8 -5.51 -18.51 -5.77
CA SER A 8 -4.34 -18.44 -4.88
C SER A 8 -3.18 -17.49 -5.24
N ASP A 9 -2.96 -17.02 -6.48
CA ASP A 9 -1.71 -16.27 -6.77
C ASP A 9 -1.88 -14.81 -7.27
N GLY A 10 -2.99 -14.48 -7.93
CA GLY A 10 -3.22 -13.11 -8.47
C GLY A 10 -3.95 -12.15 -7.54
N ALA A 11 -4.56 -12.65 -6.47
CA ALA A 11 -5.45 -11.90 -5.60
C ALA A 11 -4.80 -10.73 -4.82
N PRO A 12 -3.60 -10.88 -4.20
CA PRO A 12 -2.97 -9.74 -3.51
C PRO A 12 -2.58 -8.62 -4.49
N GLY A 13 -2.08 -8.97 -5.68
CA GLY A 13 -1.80 -8.00 -6.74
C GLY A 13 -3.07 -7.29 -7.22
N ALA A 14 -4.18 -8.00 -7.37
CA ALA A 14 -5.45 -7.41 -7.77
C ALA A 14 -5.95 -6.35 -6.79
N TYR A 15 -5.91 -6.62 -5.48
CA TYR A 15 -6.26 -5.62 -4.46
C TYR A 15 -5.31 -4.43 -4.47
N TYR A 16 -4.01 -4.66 -4.67
CA TYR A 16 -3.04 -3.58 -4.83
C TYR A 16 -3.36 -2.69 -6.03
N TYR A 17 -3.58 -3.27 -7.22
CA TYR A 17 -3.91 -2.48 -8.41
C TYR A 17 -5.27 -1.77 -8.29
N LEU A 18 -6.27 -2.39 -7.66
CA LEU A 18 -7.56 -1.74 -7.40
C LEU A 18 -7.40 -0.54 -6.45
N GLY A 19 -6.54 -0.66 -5.43
CA GLY A 19 -6.17 0.44 -4.55
C GLY A 19 -5.51 1.59 -5.32
N LEU A 20 -4.56 1.28 -6.22
CA LEU A 20 -3.90 2.30 -7.06
C LEU A 20 -4.89 3.01 -8.00
N LEU A 21 -5.78 2.27 -8.65
CA LEU A 21 -6.80 2.84 -9.52
C LEU A 21 -7.73 3.78 -8.75
N THR A 22 -8.10 3.38 -7.53
CA THR A 22 -8.93 4.19 -6.63
C THR A 22 -8.19 5.44 -6.15
N LEU A 23 -6.92 5.30 -5.78
CA LEU A 23 -6.08 6.43 -5.38
C LEU A 23 -5.85 7.43 -6.50
N ASN A 24 -5.69 6.97 -7.75
CA ASN A 24 -5.45 7.83 -8.90
C ASN A 24 -6.67 8.67 -9.28
N ARG A 25 -7.88 8.14 -9.06
CA ARG A 25 -9.14 8.87 -9.29
C ARG A 25 -9.65 9.59 -8.05
N ALA A 26 -8.93 9.52 -6.92
CA ALA A 26 -9.38 10.08 -5.66
C ALA A 26 -9.50 11.61 -5.75
N GLY A 27 -10.73 12.10 -5.61
CA GLY A 27 -11.06 13.52 -5.54
C GLY A 27 -11.63 13.93 -4.18
N ALA A 28 -12.09 12.96 -3.38
CA ALA A 28 -12.67 13.17 -2.07
C ALA A 28 -11.99 12.31 -0.99
N PRO A 29 -12.14 12.66 0.30
CA PRO A 29 -11.61 11.85 1.41
C PRO A 29 -12.11 10.39 1.39
N ALA A 30 -13.37 10.16 1.00
CA ALA A 30 -13.94 8.81 0.90
C ALA A 30 -13.18 7.93 -0.11
N ASP A 31 -12.68 8.50 -1.21
CA ASP A 31 -11.91 7.75 -2.20
C ASP A 31 -10.55 7.31 -1.65
N LEU A 32 -9.95 8.13 -0.77
CA LEU A 32 -8.71 7.79 -0.08
C LEU A 32 -8.94 6.63 0.90
N ASP A 33 -10.06 6.65 1.64
CA ASP A 33 -10.41 5.57 2.55
C ASP A 33 -10.69 4.27 1.79
N ASP A 34 -11.36 4.34 0.64
CA ASP A 34 -11.59 3.19 -0.24
C ASP A 34 -10.28 2.61 -0.78
N ALA A 35 -9.33 3.47 -1.20
CA ALA A 35 -8.01 3.03 -1.65
C ALA A 35 -7.22 2.35 -0.51
N LEU A 36 -7.24 2.94 0.69
CA LEU A 36 -6.60 2.38 1.88
C LEU A 36 -7.18 1.00 2.24
N ALA A 37 -8.50 0.84 2.11
CA ALA A 37 -9.17 -0.43 2.37
C ALA A 37 -8.67 -1.54 1.43
N GLN A 38 -8.41 -1.24 0.15
CA GLN A 38 -7.87 -2.25 -0.77
C GLN A 38 -6.43 -2.65 -0.42
N PHE A 39 -5.57 -1.69 -0.09
CA PHE A 39 -4.20 -2.00 0.33
C PHE A 39 -4.16 -2.78 1.65
N THR A 40 -5.06 -2.47 2.59
CA THR A 40 -5.18 -3.18 3.86
C THR A 40 -5.65 -4.62 3.67
N ARG A 41 -6.48 -4.90 2.67
CA ARG A 41 -6.86 -6.29 2.32
C ARG A 41 -5.67 -7.15 1.94
N VAL A 42 -4.66 -6.58 1.25
CA VAL A 42 -3.42 -7.31 0.94
C VAL A 42 -2.72 -7.78 2.21
N GLN A 43 -2.60 -6.89 3.19
CA GLN A 43 -1.94 -7.18 4.47
C GLN A 43 -2.72 -8.21 5.29
N ASN A 44 -4.05 -8.06 5.36
CA ASN A 44 -4.89 -8.89 6.22
C ASN A 44 -5.16 -10.28 5.64
N LEU A 45 -5.41 -10.36 4.32
CA LEU A 45 -5.75 -11.62 3.66
C LEU A 45 -4.51 -12.38 3.19
N TYR A 46 -3.41 -11.67 2.88
CA TYR A 46 -2.19 -12.25 2.32
C TYR A 46 -0.93 -11.75 3.04
N PRO A 47 -0.81 -11.90 4.37
CA PRO A 47 0.28 -11.31 5.17
C PRO A 47 1.69 -11.81 4.81
N LYS A 48 1.80 -12.96 4.12
CA LYS A 48 3.08 -13.53 3.66
C LYS A 48 3.40 -13.23 2.19
N SER A 49 2.57 -12.45 1.52
CA SER A 49 2.73 -12.14 0.10
C SER A 49 3.84 -11.11 -0.13
N GLU A 50 4.57 -11.26 -1.23
CA GLU A 50 5.55 -10.27 -1.72
C GLU A 50 4.92 -8.91 -2.06
N TRP A 51 3.58 -8.83 -2.13
CA TRP A 51 2.83 -7.61 -2.36
C TRP A 51 2.62 -6.78 -1.08
N VAL A 52 2.83 -7.37 0.10
CA VAL A 52 2.64 -6.67 1.39
C VAL A 52 3.50 -5.40 1.50
N PRO A 53 4.81 -5.41 1.18
CA PRO A 53 5.63 -4.20 1.22
C PRO A 53 5.13 -3.12 0.26
N LYS A 54 4.66 -3.52 -0.93
CA LYS A 54 4.09 -2.60 -1.94
C LYS A 54 2.78 -1.99 -1.43
N ALA A 55 1.90 -2.80 -0.83
CA ALA A 55 0.64 -2.32 -0.27
C ALA A 55 0.83 -1.42 0.96
N LEU A 56 1.81 -1.72 1.83
CA LEU A 56 2.18 -0.85 2.96
C LEU A 56 2.70 0.51 2.47
N GLN A 57 3.61 0.51 1.49
CA GLN A 57 4.15 1.72 0.89
C GLN A 57 3.06 2.55 0.19
N ALA A 58 2.12 1.90 -0.49
CA ALA A 58 0.98 2.58 -1.10
C ALA A 58 0.00 3.13 -0.04
N SER A 59 -0.21 2.41 1.07
CA SER A 59 -1.00 2.92 2.20
C SER A 59 -0.38 4.21 2.77
N GLY A 60 0.94 4.26 2.94
CA GLY A 60 1.65 5.48 3.33
C GLY A 60 1.40 6.65 2.37
N LEU A 61 1.37 6.39 1.06
CA LEU A 61 1.00 7.41 0.06
C LEU A 61 -0.44 7.93 0.22
N VAL A 62 -1.39 7.05 0.56
CA VAL A 62 -2.78 7.45 0.84
C VAL A 62 -2.83 8.39 2.05
N HIS A 63 -2.19 8.01 3.16
CA HIS A 63 -2.14 8.84 4.37
C HIS A 63 -1.51 10.21 4.07
N ARG A 64 -0.43 10.25 3.30
CA ARG A 64 0.19 11.50 2.87
C ARG A 64 -0.77 12.38 2.06
N LYS A 65 -1.50 11.80 1.10
CA LYS A 65 -2.52 12.52 0.31
C LYS A 65 -3.67 13.04 1.17
N ALA A 66 -3.97 12.38 2.28
CA ALA A 66 -4.95 12.81 3.27
C ALA A 66 -4.40 13.84 4.28
N GLY A 67 -3.15 14.30 4.14
CA GLY A 67 -2.50 15.20 5.11
C GLY A 67 -2.07 14.53 6.42
N ARG A 68 -2.20 13.21 6.52
CA ARG A 68 -1.84 12.39 7.67
C ARG A 68 -0.37 11.98 7.59
N PHE A 69 0.53 12.96 7.74
CA PHE A 69 1.97 12.76 7.50
C PHE A 69 2.63 11.83 8.53
N ALA A 70 2.18 11.84 9.79
CA ALA A 70 2.72 10.97 10.82
C ALA A 70 2.47 9.48 10.50
N GLU A 71 1.23 9.13 10.12
CA GLU A 71 0.86 7.78 9.71
C GLU A 71 1.55 7.36 8.41
N ALA A 72 1.74 8.30 7.48
CA ALA A 72 2.52 8.04 6.26
C ALA A 72 3.96 7.63 6.61
N VAL A 73 4.63 8.37 7.49
CA VAL A 73 6.00 8.07 7.93
C VAL A 73 6.07 6.73 8.66
N ASP A 74 5.10 6.43 9.54
CA ASP A 74 5.08 5.16 10.28
C ASP A 74 4.99 3.96 9.33
N LEU A 75 4.03 3.98 8.40
CA LEU A 75 3.84 2.92 7.42
C LEU A 75 5.07 2.75 6.50
N SER A 76 5.62 3.85 6.00
CA SER A 76 6.82 3.79 5.15
C SER A 76 8.04 3.30 5.94
N ARG A 77 8.17 3.66 7.23
CA ARG A 77 9.23 3.16 8.10
C ARG A 77 9.12 1.66 8.32
N ARG A 78 7.90 1.14 8.53
CA ARG A 78 7.66 -0.31 8.60
C ARG A 78 8.14 -1.02 7.35
N VAL A 79 7.90 -0.48 6.16
CA VAL A 79 8.44 -1.06 4.91
C VAL A 79 9.97 -1.11 4.93
N SER A 80 10.64 -0.02 5.30
CA SER A 80 12.10 0.04 5.34
C SER A 80 12.73 -0.86 6.41
N LEU A 81 12.05 -1.08 7.54
CA LEU A 81 12.56 -1.89 8.66
C LEU A 81 12.23 -3.38 8.51
N GLU A 82 10.98 -3.69 8.17
CA GLU A 82 10.49 -5.08 8.09
C GLU A 82 10.79 -5.71 6.72
N TYR A 83 10.92 -4.91 5.66
CA TYR A 83 11.12 -5.38 4.28
C TYR A 83 12.26 -4.67 3.54
N PRO A 84 13.48 -4.60 4.11
CA PRO A 84 14.59 -3.80 3.57
C PRO A 84 15.06 -4.24 2.17
N SER A 85 14.90 -5.53 1.82
CA SER A 85 15.26 -6.07 0.52
C SER A 85 14.15 -5.96 -0.53
N SER A 86 12.97 -5.45 -0.17
CA SER A 86 11.86 -5.31 -1.11
C SER A 86 12.08 -4.13 -2.06
N GLU A 87 11.57 -4.23 -3.28
CA GLU A 87 11.58 -3.13 -4.25
C GLU A 87 10.82 -1.88 -3.74
N ALA A 88 9.95 -2.04 -2.74
CA ALA A 88 9.20 -0.96 -2.12
C ALA A 88 10.05 -0.14 -1.13
N ALA A 89 11.16 -0.69 -0.61
CA ALA A 89 11.96 -0.05 0.44
C ALA A 89 12.58 1.30 0.00
N PRO A 90 13.19 1.46 -1.19
CA PRO A 90 13.71 2.75 -1.63
C PRO A 90 12.60 3.81 -1.78
N ALA A 91 11.45 3.40 -2.33
CA ALA A 91 10.31 4.30 -2.48
C ALA A 91 9.71 4.72 -1.13
N ALA A 92 9.71 3.82 -0.13
CA ALA A 92 9.28 4.12 1.22
C ALA A 92 10.23 5.13 1.91
N GLN A 93 11.54 4.96 1.76
CA GLN A 93 12.51 5.93 2.27
C GLN A 93 12.33 7.33 1.67
N PHE A 94 12.07 7.40 0.36
CA PHE A 94 11.74 8.65 -0.30
C PHE A 94 10.46 9.28 0.27
N GLN A 95 9.40 8.48 0.49
CA GLN A 95 8.16 8.96 1.09
C GLN A 95 8.37 9.53 2.50
N ILE A 96 9.23 8.91 3.32
CA ILE A 96 9.57 9.43 4.65
C ILE A 96 10.20 10.82 4.52
N GLY A 97 11.24 10.96 3.69
CA GLY A 97 11.91 12.24 3.48
C GLY A 97 10.95 13.33 2.98
N HIS A 98 10.11 12.98 2.00
CA HIS A 98 9.10 13.90 1.48
C HIS A 98 8.06 14.27 2.54
N ALA A 99 7.55 13.31 3.32
CA ALA A 99 6.53 13.57 4.33
C ALA A 99 7.05 14.44 5.47
N LEU A 100 8.30 14.25 5.89
CA LEU A 100 8.96 15.08 6.90
C LEU A 100 9.26 16.50 6.40
N ALA A 101 9.53 16.66 5.11
CA ALA A 101 9.81 17.98 4.53
C ALA A 101 8.56 18.87 4.37
N VAL A 102 7.37 18.27 4.37
CA VAL A 102 6.09 18.97 4.17
C VAL A 102 5.19 18.97 5.42
N MET A 103 5.69 18.43 6.53
CA MET A 103 5.03 18.40 7.84
C MET A 103 5.03 19.78 8.51
#